data_AF-A0A3R6UZG5-F1
#
_entry.id   AF-A0A3R6UZG5-F1
#
_cell.length_a   1.000
_cell.length_b   1.000
_cell.length_c   1.000
_cell.angle_alpha   90.00
_cell.angle_beta   90.00
_cell.angle_gamma   90.00
#
_symmetry.space_group_name_H-M   'P 1'
#
loop_
_entity.id
_entity.type
_entity.pdbx_description
1 polymer ?
#
loop_
_entity_poly.entity_id
_entity_poly.type
_entity_poly.pdbx_seq_one_letter_code
_entity_poly.pdbx_strand_id
1 'polypeptide(L)'
;MGLGGQLDKVRLDFSMINDIEYYNGIIFQGFLDGLARQVLSGGQYDGMMAKLGKKADAIGFAIYLKELERLPEKSIRYDVDALVLYEPDVDVVRLCQAVESLRRQGLRVRVEKAVPEDLRYCYLYRYDGRLSLEEDRETAFQENGKEGARC
;
A
#
# COMPACT_ATOMS: atom_id res chain seq x y z
N MET A 1 5.64 13.25 -29.26
CA MET A 1 6.36 12.66 -28.11
C MET A 1 6.07 13.52 -26.89
N GLY A 2 5.07 13.15 -26.09
CA GLY A 2 4.74 13.86 -24.85
C GLY A 2 5.50 13.23 -23.69
N LEU A 3 6.31 14.00 -22.98
CA LEU A 3 6.87 13.58 -21.71
C LEU A 3 5.71 13.44 -20.72
N GLY A 4 5.38 12.20 -20.35
CA GLY A 4 4.31 11.84 -19.42
C GLY A 4 4.65 12.20 -17.98
N GLY A 5 4.83 13.49 -17.69
CA GLY A 5 4.96 14.02 -16.34
C GLY A 5 3.60 14.54 -15.86
N GLN A 6 3.09 13.99 -14.76
CA GLN A 6 1.89 14.49 -14.11
C GLN A 6 2.23 15.78 -13.35
N LEU A 7 2.36 16.90 -14.08
CA LEU A 7 2.80 18.20 -13.56
C LEU A 7 1.88 18.74 -12.45
N ASP A 8 0.64 18.25 -12.36
CA ASP A 8 -0.33 18.62 -11.31
C ASP A 8 0.15 18.30 -9.88
N LYS A 9 1.18 17.44 -9.74
CA LYS A 9 1.79 17.07 -8.46
C LYS A 9 3.13 17.76 -8.19
N VAL A 10 3.53 18.72 -9.03
CA VAL A 10 4.78 19.46 -8.90
C VAL A 10 4.47 20.92 -8.64
N ARG A 11 5.00 21.46 -7.54
CA ARG A 11 4.92 22.88 -7.20
C ARG A 11 6.31 23.49 -7.18
N LEU A 12 6.47 24.61 -7.89
CA LEU A 12 7.68 25.44 -7.80
C LEU A 12 7.53 26.37 -6.60
N ASP A 13 8.48 26.30 -5.67
CA ASP A 13 8.51 27.13 -4.47
C ASP A 13 9.88 27.82 -4.38
N PHE A 14 9.88 29.15 -4.54
CA PHE A 14 11.08 29.99 -4.47
C PHE A 14 11.46 30.39 -3.05
N SER A 15 10.65 30.04 -2.04
CA SER A 15 10.97 30.28 -0.63
C SER A 15 11.85 29.18 -0.03
N MET A 16 12.10 28.09 -0.78
CA MET A 16 13.02 27.04 -0.37
C MET A 16 14.46 27.55 -0.34
N ILE A 17 14.90 27.96 0.84
CA ILE A 17 16.30 28.27 1.17
C ILE A 17 16.85 27.03 1.88
N ASN A 18 17.99 26.51 1.41
CA ASN A 18 18.58 25.31 1.95
C ASN A 18 19.78 25.67 2.84
N ASP A 19 19.78 25.18 4.07
CA ASP A 19 20.88 25.38 5.04
C ASP A 19 22.12 24.51 4.72
N ILE A 20 22.03 23.62 3.72
CA ILE A 20 23.06 22.64 3.46
C ILE A 20 23.92 23.07 2.25
N GLU A 21 25.11 23.58 2.54
CA GLU A 21 26.09 24.14 1.58
C GLU A 21 26.58 23.18 0.47
N TYR A 22 26.10 21.92 0.40
CA TYR A 22 26.53 20.99 -0.66
C TYR A 22 25.60 20.92 -1.87
N TYR A 23 24.37 21.45 -1.79
CA TYR A 23 23.48 21.53 -2.95
C TYR A 23 23.79 22.79 -3.76
N ASN A 24 23.97 22.64 -5.07
CA ASN A 24 24.47 23.71 -5.96
C ASN A 24 23.57 23.94 -7.18
N GLY A 25 22.38 23.35 -7.22
CA GLY A 25 21.45 23.45 -8.34
C GLY A 25 20.00 23.25 -7.89
N ILE A 26 19.24 22.46 -8.65
CA ILE A 26 17.83 22.17 -8.33
C ILE A 26 17.70 21.41 -7.00
N ILE A 27 16.65 21.73 -6.25
CA ILE A 27 16.31 21.09 -4.97
C ILE A 27 14.88 20.54 -5.07
N PHE A 28 14.66 19.38 -4.46
CA PHE A 28 13.36 18.73 -4.38
C PHE A 28 13.01 18.43 -2.94
N GLN A 29 11.76 18.73 -2.58
CA GLN A 29 11.12 18.26 -1.37
C GLN A 29 9.84 17.52 -1.75
N GLY A 30 9.62 16.35 -1.17
CA GLY A 30 8.40 15.56 -1.39
C GLY A 30 7.52 15.57 -0.14
N PHE A 31 6.23 15.77 -0.33
CA PHE A 31 5.22 15.79 0.71
C PHE A 31 4.15 14.75 0.42
N LEU A 32 3.51 14.23 1.47
CA LEU A 32 2.36 13.34 1.36
C LEU A 32 1.18 13.96 2.09
N ASP A 33 -0.01 13.74 1.54
CA ASP A 33 -1.25 14.17 2.18
C ASP A 33 -1.37 13.56 3.59
N GLY A 34 -1.81 14.38 4.54
CA GLY A 34 -1.91 13.98 5.95
C GLY A 34 -0.61 14.16 6.75
N LEU A 35 0.50 14.56 6.13
CA LEU A 35 1.73 14.91 6.84
C LEU A 35 2.07 16.39 6.70
N ALA A 36 2.42 17.02 7.83
CA ALA A 36 2.88 18.41 7.87
C ALA A 36 4.39 18.56 7.59
N ARG A 37 5.10 17.46 7.30
CA ARG A 37 6.56 17.42 7.09
C ARG A 37 6.89 16.77 5.77
N GLN A 38 8.03 17.16 5.20
CA GLN A 38 8.57 16.52 4.00
C GLN A 38 9.00 15.07 4.30
N VAL A 39 8.70 14.16 3.39
CA VAL A 39 9.10 12.74 3.44
C VAL A 39 10.30 12.45 2.53
N LEU A 40 10.62 13.38 1.64
CA LEU A 40 11.72 13.29 0.69
C LEU A 40 12.45 14.62 0.65
N SER A 41 13.77 14.58 0.59
CA SER A 41 14.61 15.75 0.33
C SER A 41 15.77 15.35 -0.57
N GLY A 42 16.08 16.20 -1.54
CA GLY A 42 17.16 15.94 -2.48
C GLY A 42 17.47 17.15 -3.34
N GLY A 43 18.37 16.94 -4.29
CA GLY A 43 18.80 17.98 -5.21
C GLY A 43 20.08 17.61 -5.95
N GLN A 44 20.61 18.58 -6.66
CA GLN A 44 21.90 18.49 -7.35
C GLN A 44 23.05 18.84 -6.40
N TYR A 45 24.09 18.00 -6.38
CA TYR A 45 25.20 18.06 -5.42
C TYR A 45 26.57 17.81 -6.06
N ASP A 46 26.87 18.45 -7.19
CA ASP A 46 28.16 18.25 -7.89
C ASP A 46 29.36 18.67 -7.02
N GLY A 47 29.16 19.68 -6.16
CA GLY A 47 30.18 20.12 -5.19
C GLY A 47 30.61 19.01 -4.23
N MET A 48 29.71 18.10 -3.85
CA MET A 48 30.03 16.94 -3.04
C MET A 48 30.88 15.92 -3.82
N MET A 49 30.58 15.70 -5.10
CA MET A 49 31.38 14.83 -5.96
C MET A 49 32.80 15.35 -6.13
N ALA A 50 32.96 16.66 -6.29
CA ALA A 50 34.27 17.31 -6.37
C ALA A 50 35.08 17.13 -5.06
N LYS A 51 34.45 17.27 -3.89
CA LYS A 51 35.07 17.00 -2.58
C LYS A 51 35.53 15.54 -2.42
N LEU A 52 34.88 14.61 -3.13
CA LEU A 52 35.26 13.19 -3.19
C LEU A 52 36.26 12.87 -4.32
N GLY A 53 36.82 13.87 -4.99
CA GLY A 53 37.79 13.70 -6.08
C GLY A 53 37.19 13.17 -7.39
N LYS A 54 35.86 13.24 -7.54
CA LYS A 54 35.14 12.79 -8.74
C LYS A 54 34.71 13.99 -9.57
N LYS A 55 35.01 13.95 -10.87
CA LYS A 55 34.53 14.92 -11.86
C LYS A 55 33.23 14.40 -12.48
N ALA A 56 32.12 14.56 -11.77
CA ALA A 56 30.81 14.11 -12.20
C ALA A 56 29.71 15.04 -11.67
N ASP A 57 28.69 15.26 -12.48
CA ASP A 57 27.45 15.87 -12.06
C ASP A 57 26.64 14.83 -11.27
N ALA A 58 25.96 15.25 -10.20
CA ALA A 58 25.21 14.35 -9.36
C ALA A 58 23.90 14.93 -8.86
N ILE A 59 22.86 14.11 -8.90
CA ILE A 59 21.52 14.41 -8.44
C ILE A 59 20.97 13.21 -7.71
N GLY A 60 20.18 13.45 -6.68
CA GLY A 60 19.65 12.38 -5.84
C GLY A 60 18.86 12.91 -4.68
N PHE A 61 18.20 12.01 -3.97
CA PHE A 61 17.34 12.32 -2.85
C PHE A 61 17.40 11.21 -1.80
N ALA A 62 17.00 11.55 -0.59
CA ALA A 62 16.73 10.60 0.48
C ALA A 62 15.23 10.57 0.78
N ILE A 63 14.76 9.40 1.23
CA ILE A 63 13.41 9.22 1.77
C ILE A 63 13.53 9.01 3.28
N TYR A 64 12.75 9.76 4.04
CA TYR A 64 12.70 9.66 5.49
C TYR A 64 11.63 8.64 5.90
N LEU A 65 12.04 7.38 6.04
CA LEU A 65 11.13 6.27 6.39
C LEU A 65 10.35 6.53 7.69
N LYS A 66 10.95 7.20 8.67
CA LYS A 66 10.30 7.61 9.92
C LYS A 66 9.10 8.54 9.73
N GLU A 67 9.11 9.37 8.69
CA GLU A 67 7.95 10.22 8.39
C GLU A 67 6.85 9.41 7.67
N LEU A 68 7.20 8.35 6.94
CA LEU A 68 6.22 7.44 6.36
C LEU A 68 5.45 6.65 7.43
N GLU A 69 6.09 6.29 8.53
CA GLU A 69 5.44 5.63 9.69
C GLU A 69 4.39 6.52 10.36
N ARG A 70 4.42 7.83 10.14
CA ARG A 70 3.44 8.78 10.67
C ARG A 70 2.22 8.92 9.77
N LEU A 71 2.23 8.34 8.58
CA LEU A 71 1.05 8.32 7.74
C LEU A 71 -0.08 7.66 8.55
N PRO A 72 -1.30 8.23 8.51
CA PRO A 72 -2.43 7.57 9.12
C PRO A 72 -2.51 6.17 8.51
N GLU A 73 -2.55 5.15 9.38
CA GLU A 73 -2.75 3.78 8.90
C GLU A 73 -3.98 3.80 7.99
N LYS A 74 -3.79 3.39 6.73
CA LYS A 74 -4.92 2.91 5.97
C LYS A 74 -5.42 1.73 6.76
N SER A 75 -6.54 1.89 7.45
CA SER A 75 -7.12 0.87 8.31
C SER A 75 -7.10 -0.45 7.55
N ILE A 76 -6.21 -1.38 7.93
CA ILE A 76 -6.25 -2.75 7.42
C ILE A 76 -7.57 -3.28 7.94
N ARG A 77 -8.55 -3.28 7.04
CA ARG A 77 -9.95 -3.45 7.42
C ARG A 77 -10.28 -4.90 7.68
N TYR A 78 -9.57 -5.78 6.98
CA TYR A 78 -9.73 -7.21 7.03
C TYR A 78 -8.36 -7.88 7.13
N ASP A 79 -8.24 -8.85 8.03
CA ASP A 79 -7.05 -9.66 8.23
C ASP A 79 -6.89 -10.67 7.08
N VAL A 80 -8.02 -11.12 6.51
CA VAL A 80 -8.10 -12.03 5.36
C VAL A 80 -9.18 -11.57 4.38
N ASP A 81 -9.02 -11.93 3.11
CA ASP A 81 -10.03 -11.58 2.10
C ASP A 81 -11.20 -12.55 2.18
N ALA A 82 -10.94 -13.85 2.29
CA ALA A 82 -11.99 -14.86 2.41
C ALA A 82 -11.79 -15.77 3.63
N LEU A 83 -12.83 -15.90 4.44
CA LEU A 83 -12.96 -16.95 5.46
C LEU A 83 -13.83 -18.08 4.89
N VAL A 84 -13.32 -19.31 4.89
CA VAL A 84 -14.05 -20.51 4.46
C VAL A 84 -14.34 -21.37 5.67
N LEU A 85 -15.62 -21.55 5.97
CA LEU A 85 -16.09 -22.48 6.99
C LEU A 85 -16.37 -23.85 6.38
N TYR A 86 -15.96 -24.92 7.05
CA TYR A 86 -16.21 -26.28 6.60
C TYR A 86 -16.74 -27.17 7.72
N GLU A 87 -17.57 -28.14 7.36
CA GLU A 87 -18.08 -29.14 8.31
C GLU A 87 -17.07 -30.28 8.54
N PRO A 88 -17.07 -30.94 9.72
CA PRO A 88 -16.06 -31.93 10.07
C PRO A 88 -15.93 -33.16 9.15
N ASP A 89 -16.95 -33.46 8.37
CA ASP A 89 -17.11 -34.67 7.55
C ASP A 89 -16.84 -34.46 6.04
N VAL A 90 -16.29 -33.30 5.66
CA VAL A 90 -16.05 -32.97 4.26
C VAL A 90 -14.82 -33.65 3.65
N ASP A 91 -14.87 -33.83 2.33
CA ASP A 91 -13.71 -34.25 1.53
C ASP A 91 -12.65 -33.12 1.50
N VAL A 92 -11.58 -33.33 2.26
CA VAL A 92 -10.46 -32.38 2.39
C VAL A 92 -9.79 -32.09 1.05
N VAL A 93 -9.74 -33.06 0.13
CA VAL A 93 -9.12 -32.86 -1.19
C VAL A 93 -9.94 -31.88 -2.01
N ARG A 94 -11.27 -32.04 -2.01
CA ARG A 94 -12.17 -31.13 -2.71
C ARG A 94 -12.24 -29.76 -2.05
N LEU A 95 -12.17 -29.69 -0.72
CA LEU A 95 -12.04 -28.43 0.01
C LEU A 95 -10.78 -27.66 -0.42
N CYS A 96 -9.62 -28.34 -0.45
CA CYS A 96 -8.37 -27.73 -0.93
C CYS A 96 -8.50 -27.22 -2.37
N GLN A 97 -9.12 -27.97 -3.28
CA GLN A 97 -9.35 -27.51 -4.65
C GLN A 97 -10.24 -26.27 -4.72
N ALA A 98 -11.29 -26.21 -3.90
CA ALA A 98 -12.15 -25.03 -3.79
C ALA A 98 -11.38 -23.81 -3.26
N VAL A 99 -10.57 -23.99 -2.22
CA VAL A 99 -9.74 -22.93 -1.63
C VAL A 99 -8.68 -22.42 -2.63
N GLU A 100 -8.05 -23.32 -3.39
CA GLU A 100 -7.10 -22.94 -4.44
C GLU A 100 -7.76 -22.12 -5.55
N SER A 101 -9.04 -22.36 -5.86
CA SER A 101 -9.78 -21.54 -6.82
C SER A 101 -9.95 -20.09 -6.37
N LEU A 102 -10.11 -19.86 -5.05
CA LEU A 102 -10.16 -18.52 -4.46
C LEU A 102 -8.77 -17.87 -4.43
N ARG A 103 -7.73 -18.63 -4.07
CA ARG A 103 -6.34 -18.13 -4.06
C ARG A 103 -5.86 -17.71 -5.45
N ARG A 104 -6.26 -18.43 -6.50
CA ARG A 104 -5.96 -18.06 -7.90
C ARG A 104 -6.61 -16.76 -8.34
N GLN A 105 -7.65 -16.30 -7.65
CA GLN A 105 -8.25 -14.98 -7.85
C GLN A 105 -7.51 -13.88 -7.09
N GLY A 106 -6.44 -14.21 -6.36
CA GLY A 106 -5.63 -13.27 -5.57
C GLY A 106 -6.08 -13.13 -4.12
N LEU A 107 -7.10 -13.87 -3.68
CA LEU A 107 -7.65 -13.76 -2.33
C LEU A 107 -6.74 -14.43 -1.29
N ARG A 108 -6.51 -13.76 -0.16
CA ARG A 108 -5.95 -14.33 1.07
C ARG A 108 -7.05 -15.12 1.76
N VAL A 109 -6.95 -16.45 1.71
CA VAL A 109 -7.99 -17.35 2.22
C VAL A 109 -7.55 -17.99 3.54
N ARG A 110 -8.45 -17.97 4.53
CA ARG A 110 -8.34 -18.74 5.77
C ARG A 110 -9.49 -19.73 5.88
N VAL A 111 -9.19 -20.94 6.36
CA VAL A 111 -10.14 -22.05 6.46
C VAL A 111 -10.29 -22.42 7.93
N GLU A 112 -11.51 -22.44 8.44
CA GLU A 112 -11.81 -22.69 9.86
C GLU A 112 -13.09 -23.52 10.00
N LYS A 113 -13.33 -24.08 11.19
CA LYS A 113 -14.61 -24.77 11.50
C LYS A 113 -15.69 -23.81 11.99
N ALA A 114 -15.28 -22.68 12.56
CA ALA A 114 -16.16 -21.63 13.06
C ALA A 114 -15.47 -20.28 12.86
N VAL A 115 -16.24 -19.20 12.93
CA VAL A 115 -15.70 -17.84 12.84
C VAL A 115 -14.87 -17.54 14.10
N PRO A 116 -13.57 -17.24 14.00
CA PRO A 116 -12.77 -16.83 15.15
C PRO A 116 -13.24 -15.45 15.68
N GLU A 117 -13.20 -15.24 17.00
CA GLU A 117 -13.73 -14.02 17.64
C GLU A 117 -13.06 -12.73 17.15
N ASP A 118 -11.74 -12.77 16.92
CA ASP A 118 -10.93 -11.59 16.55
C ASP A 118 -10.51 -11.56 15.07
N LEU A 119 -11.19 -12.28 14.17
CA LEU A 119 -10.82 -12.32 12.76
C LEU A 119 -11.73 -11.43 11.90
N ARG A 120 -11.15 -10.43 11.26
CA ARG A 120 -11.85 -9.58 10.27
C ARG A 120 -11.67 -10.17 8.88
N TYR A 121 -12.77 -10.43 8.19
CA TYR A 121 -12.79 -10.96 6.83
C TYR A 121 -13.69 -10.13 5.91
N CYS A 122 -13.38 -10.14 4.61
CA CYS A 122 -14.15 -9.46 3.57
C CYS A 122 -15.30 -10.35 3.03
N TYR A 123 -15.05 -11.64 2.84
CA TYR A 123 -16.02 -12.63 2.38
C TYR A 123 -16.13 -13.81 3.35
N LEU A 124 -17.35 -14.27 3.63
CA LEU A 124 -17.60 -15.54 4.31
C LEU A 124 -18.11 -16.56 3.30
N TYR A 125 -17.40 -17.67 3.19
CA TYR A 125 -17.85 -18.82 2.41
C TYR A 125 -18.14 -20.00 3.34
N ARG A 126 -19.14 -20.80 2.98
CA ARG A 126 -19.38 -22.12 3.56
C ARG A 126 -19.07 -23.21 2.53
N TYR A 127 -18.45 -24.28 3.01
CA TYR A 127 -18.15 -25.48 2.27
C TYR A 127 -18.86 -26.69 2.88
N ASP A 128 -19.87 -27.19 2.16
CA ASP A 128 -20.69 -28.36 2.51
C ASP A 128 -20.58 -29.48 1.45
N GLY A 129 -19.52 -29.43 0.64
CA GLY A 129 -19.37 -30.19 -0.61
C GLY A 129 -19.42 -29.29 -1.84
N ARG A 130 -19.97 -28.09 -1.72
CA ARG A 130 -19.82 -26.99 -2.67
C ARG A 130 -19.40 -25.72 -1.92
N LEU A 131 -18.59 -24.89 -2.56
CA LEU A 131 -18.26 -23.57 -2.04
C LEU A 131 -19.42 -22.59 -2.33
N SER A 132 -19.97 -21.99 -1.29
CA SER A 132 -21.06 -21.01 -1.37
C SER A 132 -20.69 -19.75 -0.57
N LEU A 133 -21.06 -18.57 -1.08
CA LEU A 133 -20.84 -17.28 -0.42
C LEU A 133 -22.01 -17.00 0.52
N GLU A 134 -21.75 -16.82 1.81
CA GLU A 134 -22.76 -16.50 2.84
C GLU A 134 -22.78 -15.01 3.19
N GLU A 135 -21.61 -14.35 3.26
CA GLU A 135 -21.51 -12.92 3.54
C GLU A 135 -20.56 -12.23 2.58
N ASP A 136 -21.00 -11.09 2.05
CA ASP A 136 -20.19 -10.14 1.29
C ASP A 136 -20.15 -8.80 2.05
N ARG A 137 -18.99 -8.49 2.63
CA ARG A 137 -18.77 -7.25 3.38
C ARG A 137 -18.07 -6.18 2.52
N GLU A 138 -17.87 -6.44 1.23
CA GLU A 138 -17.36 -5.46 0.27
C GLU A 138 -18.47 -4.55 -0.23
N THR A 139 -19.64 -5.11 -0.56
CA THR A 139 -20.81 -4.38 -1.10
C THR A 139 -21.51 -3.49 -0.07
N ALA A 140 -21.57 -3.91 1.20
CA ALA A 140 -22.11 -3.11 2.31
C ALA A 140 -21.36 -1.77 2.55
N PHE A 141 -20.16 -1.61 1.96
CA PHE A 141 -19.36 -0.40 2.11
C PHE A 141 -19.42 0.53 0.89
N GLN A 142 -19.70 0.02 -0.31
CA GLN A 142 -19.88 0.86 -1.50
C GLN A 142 -21.04 1.86 -1.33
N GLU A 143 -22.06 1.53 -0.55
CA GLU A 143 -23.17 2.44 -0.22
C GLU A 143 -22.76 3.63 0.69
N ASN A 144 -21.62 3.57 1.37
CA ASN A 144 -21.20 4.55 2.38
C ASN A 144 -20.14 5.57 1.90
N GLY A 145 -19.93 5.71 0.58
CA GLY A 145 -19.31 6.89 -0.05
C GLY A 145 -17.86 7.21 0.32
N LYS A 146 -17.12 6.29 0.94
CA LYS A 146 -15.68 6.44 1.22
C LYS A 146 -14.91 5.47 0.35
N GLU A 147 -14.09 5.99 -0.56
CA GLU A 147 -13.20 5.23 -1.43
C GLU A 147 -12.05 4.65 -0.57
N GLY A 148 -12.36 3.57 0.16
CA GLY A 148 -11.48 2.86 1.06
C GLY A 148 -10.90 1.62 0.40
N ALA A 149 -9.66 1.29 0.76
CA ALA A 149 -8.86 0.19 0.21
C ALA A 149 -9.69 -1.07 -0.11
N ARG A 150 -9.51 -1.56 -1.34
CA ARG A 150 -10.01 -2.88 -1.77
C ARG A 150 -9.48 -3.96 -0.82
N CYS A 151 -10.26 -5.03 -0.70
CA CYS A 151 -9.70 -6.34 -0.39
C CYS A 151 -8.56 -6.57 -1.43
#